data_AF-A0ABD2AMI6-F1
#
_entry.id   AF-A0ABD2AMI6-F1
#
_cell.length_a   1.000
_cell.length_b   1.000
_cell.length_c   1.000
_cell.angle_alpha   90.00
_cell.angle_beta   90.00
_cell.angle_gamma   90.00
#
_symmetry.space_group_name_H-M   'P 1'
#
loop_
_entity.id
_entity.type
_entity.pdbx_description
1 polymer ?
#
loop_
_entity_poly.entity_id
_entity_poly.type
_entity_poly.pdbx_seq_one_letter_code
_entity_poly.pdbx_strand_id
1 'polypeptide(L)'
;MSYNANLNFPIGDGTQSVQAPIMKPLNKPMNKAQPFRPQQKTGVANRGDSEKVEELSAQVVELKMSIDGLEKERDFYFGKLRDIEVICQDCENGDPPPIIQKILDVLYATEGYENDEGESKQT
;
A
#
# COMPACT_ATOMS: atom_id res chain seq x y z
N MET A 1 6.87 -15.74 31.78
CA MET A 1 8.14 -14.99 31.66
C MET A 1 7.93 -13.95 30.58
N SER A 2 7.67 -12.70 30.98
CA SER A 2 7.35 -11.60 30.07
C SER A 2 8.56 -10.67 30.01
N TYR A 3 9.13 -10.46 28.83
CA TYR A 3 10.26 -9.55 28.63
C TYR A 3 9.73 -8.22 28.08
N ASN A 4 9.85 -7.15 28.87
CA ASN A 4 9.72 -5.78 28.40
C ASN A 4 11.10 -5.28 27.99
N ALA A 5 11.28 -4.90 26.73
CA ALA A 5 12.49 -4.25 26.25
C ALA A 5 12.25 -2.72 26.24
N ASN A 6 12.72 -2.05 27.31
CA ASN A 6 12.89 -0.60 27.33
C ASN A 6 14.23 -0.27 26.65
N LEU A 7 14.18 0.36 25.47
CA LEU A 7 15.36 0.94 24.82
C LEU A 7 15.39 2.44 25.12
N ASN A 8 16.21 2.79 26.11
CA ASN A 8 16.62 4.15 26.41
C ASN A 8 17.99 4.39 25.75
N PHE A 9 18.08 5.39 24.87
CA PHE A 9 19.37 5.92 24.39
C PHE A 9 19.59 7.33 24.98
N PRO A 10 20.78 7.62 25.56
CA PRO A 10 20.99 8.88 26.26
C PRO A 10 21.95 9.85 25.54
N ILE A 11 22.04 11.06 26.12
CA ILE A 11 23.10 12.10 26.03
C ILE A 11 22.93 13.07 24.83
N GLY A 12 22.97 14.40 24.96
CA GLY A 12 23.28 15.29 26.08
C GLY A 12 23.69 16.68 25.54
N ASP A 13 23.89 17.63 26.46
CA ASP A 13 24.32 19.04 26.32
C ASP A 13 23.26 20.04 25.81
N GLY A 14 23.00 21.19 26.42
CA GLY A 14 23.67 21.92 27.48
C GLY A 14 23.53 23.41 27.17
N THR A 15 22.98 24.20 28.10
CA THR A 15 23.33 25.60 28.43
C THR A 15 22.20 26.28 29.23
N GLN A 16 22.65 27.02 30.25
CA GLN A 16 21.91 27.77 31.27
C GLN A 16 21.41 29.12 30.66
N SER A 17 20.66 30.05 31.25
CA SER A 17 20.33 30.46 32.63
C SER A 17 19.36 31.67 32.58
N VAL A 18 18.71 31.93 33.74
CA VAL A 18 18.25 33.21 34.36
C VAL A 18 17.02 34.01 33.89
N GLN A 19 16.30 34.55 34.90
CA GLN A 19 14.98 35.22 34.88
C GLN A 19 15.05 36.77 35.04
N ALA A 20 14.05 37.47 34.44
CA ALA A 20 13.27 38.67 34.85
C ALA A 20 13.96 40.05 35.04
N PRO A 21 13.28 41.24 35.07
CA PRO A 21 11.82 41.57 35.09
C PRO A 21 11.35 42.74 34.15
N ILE A 22 10.13 43.25 34.41
CA ILE A 22 9.21 44.15 33.65
C ILE A 22 9.58 45.66 33.68
N MET A 23 9.33 46.41 32.57
CA MET A 23 9.03 47.86 32.55
C MET A 23 7.97 48.26 31.49
N LYS A 24 7.20 49.32 31.79
CA LYS A 24 6.02 49.88 31.06
C LYS A 24 6.39 51.01 30.06
N PRO A 25 5.47 51.49 29.19
CA PRO A 25 5.77 52.07 27.86
C PRO A 25 5.66 53.61 27.75
N LEU A 26 6.30 54.26 26.74
CA LEU A 26 5.88 55.56 26.17
C LEU A 26 6.55 55.96 24.81
N ASN A 27 5.69 56.26 23.82
CA ASN A 27 5.74 57.09 22.59
C ASN A 27 6.99 57.37 21.70
N LYS A 28 6.90 56.89 20.43
CA LYS A 28 6.92 57.56 19.08
C LYS A 28 7.62 58.94 18.88
N PRO A 29 8.30 59.18 17.71
CA PRO A 29 7.55 59.48 16.47
C PRO A 29 8.09 58.93 15.12
N MET A 30 7.11 58.71 14.24
CA MET A 30 7.04 58.83 12.77
C MET A 30 8.29 58.63 11.87
N ASN A 31 8.15 57.71 10.91
CA ASN A 31 8.55 57.96 9.53
C ASN A 31 7.41 57.58 8.57
N LYS A 32 7.18 58.43 7.57
CA LYS A 32 6.04 58.41 6.65
C LYS A 32 6.29 57.46 5.46
N ALA A 33 5.23 56.75 5.08
CA ALA A 33 4.85 56.25 3.75
C ALA A 33 5.78 55.26 3.00
N GLN A 34 5.35 53.99 2.89
CA GLN A 34 4.70 53.43 1.69
C GLN A 34 4.07 52.06 2.00
N PRO A 35 2.86 51.73 1.50
CA PRO A 35 2.26 50.42 1.72
C PRO A 35 2.70 49.47 0.61
N PHE A 36 3.71 48.64 0.87
CA PHE A 36 3.89 47.41 0.09
C PHE A 36 3.54 46.24 0.99
N ARG A 37 2.26 45.86 0.94
CA ARG A 37 1.76 44.63 1.53
C ARG A 37 2.29 43.49 0.65
N PRO A 38 3.19 42.61 1.13
CA PRO A 38 3.46 41.39 0.38
C PRO A 38 2.14 40.63 0.31
N GLN A 39 1.59 40.52 -0.90
CA GLN A 39 0.42 39.70 -1.17
C GLN A 39 0.74 38.30 -0.67
N GLN A 40 0.04 37.87 0.39
CA GLN A 40 -0.12 36.46 0.67
C GLN A 40 -0.75 35.85 -0.57
N LYS A 41 0.06 35.17 -1.39
CA LYS A 41 -0.46 34.22 -2.38
C LYS A 41 -1.17 33.15 -1.56
N THR A 42 -2.47 33.31 -1.37
CA THR A 42 -3.36 32.24 -0.97
C THR A 42 -3.15 31.12 -1.98
N GLY A 43 -2.50 30.05 -1.53
CA GLY A 43 -2.31 28.83 -2.31
C GLY A 43 -3.66 28.20 -2.58
N VAL A 44 -4.25 28.52 -3.72
CA VAL A 44 -5.44 27.83 -4.26
C VAL A 44 -5.02 26.65 -5.16
N ALA A 45 -3.72 26.51 -5.45
CA ALA A 45 -3.21 25.49 -6.37
C ALA A 45 -3.25 24.04 -5.84
N ASN A 46 -3.33 23.81 -4.52
CA ASN A 46 -3.26 22.45 -3.95
C ASN A 46 -4.61 21.77 -3.68
N ARG A 47 -5.75 22.47 -3.87
CA ARG A 47 -7.07 21.88 -3.55
C ARG A 47 -7.48 20.79 -4.55
N GLY A 48 -7.26 21.01 -5.85
CA GLY A 48 -7.56 20.03 -6.88
C GLY A 48 -6.65 18.79 -6.82
N ASP A 49 -5.38 18.99 -6.46
CA ASP A 49 -4.44 17.89 -6.27
C ASP A 49 -4.80 17.04 -5.06
N SER A 50 -5.27 17.65 -3.96
CA SER A 50 -5.74 16.92 -2.77
C SER A 50 -6.96 16.04 -3.08
N GLU A 51 -7.94 16.57 -3.82
CA GLU A 51 -9.14 15.82 -4.23
C GLU A 51 -8.79 14.66 -5.16
N LYS A 52 -7.84 14.87 -6.09
CA LYS A 52 -7.36 13.80 -6.96
C LYS A 52 -6.59 12.71 -6.21
N VAL A 53 -5.80 13.10 -5.21
CA VAL A 53 -5.09 12.15 -4.33
C VAL A 53 -6.08 11.32 -3.52
N GLU A 54 -7.17 11.91 -3.01
CA GLU A 54 -8.23 11.17 -2.31
C GLU A 54 -8.97 10.20 -3.23
N GLU A 55 -9.34 10.63 -4.44
CA GLU A 55 -9.99 9.76 -5.43
C GLU A 55 -9.11 8.57 -5.83
N LEU A 56 -7.84 8.82 -6.14
CA LEU A 56 -6.88 7.77 -6.48
C LEU A 56 -6.64 6.82 -5.30
N SER A 57 -6.61 7.36 -4.07
CA SER A 57 -6.47 6.53 -2.86
C SER A 57 -7.68 5.61 -2.68
N ALA A 58 -8.90 6.10 -2.96
CA ALA A 58 -10.11 5.28 -2.92
C ALA A 58 -10.07 4.15 -3.96
N GLN A 59 -9.65 4.44 -5.19
CA GLN A 59 -9.49 3.43 -6.24
C GLN A 59 -8.46 2.37 -5.86
N VAL A 60 -7.34 2.78 -5.25
CA VAL A 60 -6.33 1.82 -4.75
C VAL A 60 -6.89 0.91 -3.66
N VAL A 61 -7.73 1.43 -2.76
CA VAL A 61 -8.38 0.61 -1.73
C VAL A 61 -9.36 -0.37 -2.35
N GLU A 62 -10.19 0.07 -3.28
CA GLU A 62 -11.14 -0.79 -3.99
C GLU A 62 -10.42 -1.92 -4.74
N LEU A 63 -9.39 -1.59 -5.52
CA LEU A 63 -8.59 -2.59 -6.24
C LEU A 63 -7.93 -3.60 -5.31
N LYS A 64 -7.41 -3.16 -4.15
CA LYS A 64 -6.88 -4.08 -3.13
C LYS A 64 -7.95 -5.04 -2.62
N MET A 65 -9.15 -4.54 -2.34
CA MET A 65 -10.27 -5.40 -1.92
C MET A 65 -10.69 -6.38 -3.02
N SER A 66 -10.67 -5.96 -4.28
CA SER A 66 -10.94 -6.85 -5.42
C SER A 66 -9.88 -7.95 -5.55
N ILE A 67 -8.59 -7.60 -5.43
CA ILE A 67 -7.49 -8.56 -5.45
C ILE A 67 -7.63 -9.56 -4.30
N ASP A 68 -7.84 -9.09 -3.07
CA ASP A 68 -8.04 -9.96 -1.90
C ASP A 68 -9.24 -10.92 -2.09
N GLY A 69 -10.28 -10.48 -2.80
CA GLY A 69 -11.42 -11.32 -3.18
C GLY A 69 -11.04 -12.38 -4.21
N LEU A 70 -10.39 -11.98 -5.30
CA LEU A 70 -9.95 -12.87 -6.37
C LEU A 70 -8.91 -13.88 -5.89
N GLU A 71 -8.01 -13.52 -4.98
CA GLU A 71 -7.04 -14.44 -4.38
C GLU A 71 -7.73 -15.53 -3.58
N LYS A 72 -8.77 -15.19 -2.80
CA LYS A 72 -9.57 -16.18 -2.07
C LYS A 72 -10.31 -17.11 -3.02
N GLU A 73 -10.87 -16.59 -4.10
CA GLU A 73 -11.55 -17.41 -5.11
C GLU A 73 -10.56 -18.33 -5.82
N ARG A 74 -9.41 -17.82 -6.26
CA ARG A 74 -8.32 -18.60 -6.85
C ARG A 74 -7.92 -19.74 -5.90
N ASP A 75 -7.67 -19.43 -4.64
CA ASP A 75 -7.23 -20.43 -3.65
C ASP A 75 -8.33 -21.45 -3.36
N PHE A 76 -9.61 -21.02 -3.35
CA PHE A 76 -10.75 -21.91 -3.19
C PHE A 76 -10.88 -22.91 -4.33
N TYR A 77 -10.76 -22.45 -5.58
CA TYR A 77 -10.82 -23.34 -6.74
C TYR A 77 -9.57 -24.24 -6.83
N PHE A 78 -8.37 -23.69 -6.58
CA PHE A 78 -7.13 -24.45 -6.58
C PHE A 78 -7.13 -25.55 -5.50
N GLY A 79 -7.60 -25.24 -4.29
CA GLY A 79 -7.76 -26.21 -3.22
C GLY A 79 -8.64 -27.39 -3.62
N LYS A 80 -9.80 -27.12 -4.27
CA LYS A 80 -10.69 -28.19 -4.77
C LYS A 80 -10.01 -29.06 -5.83
N LEU A 81 -9.28 -28.45 -6.76
CA LEU A 81 -8.56 -29.19 -7.80
C LEU A 81 -7.47 -30.08 -7.17
N ARG A 82 -6.76 -29.57 -6.16
CA ARG A 82 -5.76 -30.34 -5.41
C ARG A 82 -6.38 -31.50 -4.64
N ASP A 83 -7.51 -31.29 -3.98
CA ASP A 83 -8.24 -32.36 -3.27
C ASP A 83 -8.67 -33.47 -4.25
N ILE A 84 -9.18 -33.10 -5.43
CA ILE A 84 -9.56 -34.05 -6.50
C ILE A 84 -8.33 -34.82 -7.00
N GLU A 85 -7.20 -34.14 -7.21
CA GLU A 85 -5.96 -34.77 -7.66
C GLU A 85 -5.48 -35.84 -6.67
N VAL A 86 -5.47 -35.54 -5.37
CA VAL A 86 -5.09 -36.49 -4.32
C VAL A 86 -6.00 -37.73 -4.36
N ILE A 87 -7.32 -37.54 -4.49
CA ILE A 87 -8.28 -38.65 -4.61
C ILE A 87 -7.97 -39.52 -5.84
N CYS A 88 -7.61 -38.91 -6.96
CA CYS A 88 -7.27 -39.63 -8.19
C CYS A 88 -5.97 -40.45 -8.03
N GLN A 89 -4.93 -39.87 -7.44
CA GLN A 89 -3.64 -40.53 -7.19
C GLN A 89 -3.77 -41.71 -6.22
N ASP A 90 -4.60 -41.58 -5.18
CA ASP A 90 -4.86 -42.69 -4.24
C ASP A 90 -5.51 -43.89 -4.94
N CYS A 91 -6.34 -43.65 -5.96
CA CYS A 91 -7.00 -44.69 -6.77
C CYS A 91 -6.06 -45.37 -7.79
N GLU A 92 -4.91 -44.78 -8.10
CA GLU A 92 -3.98 -45.27 -9.13
C GLU A 92 -3.19 -46.52 -8.69
N ASN A 93 -3.10 -46.78 -7.38
CA ASN A 93 -2.35 -47.90 -6.80
C ASN A 93 -2.96 -49.31 -7.06
N GLY A 94 -3.95 -49.43 -7.95
CA GLY A 94 -4.71 -50.66 -8.23
C GLY A 94 -5.09 -50.81 -9.70
N ASP A 95 -6.36 -51.12 -9.97
CA ASP A 95 -6.97 -51.11 -11.31
C ASP A 95 -7.88 -49.87 -11.42
N PRO A 96 -7.32 -48.68 -11.73
CA PRO A 96 -8.08 -47.43 -11.70
C PRO A 96 -9.13 -47.39 -12.81
N PRO A 97 -10.36 -46.92 -12.52
CA PRO A 97 -11.37 -46.71 -13.54
C PRO A 97 -10.85 -45.80 -14.67
N PRO A 98 -11.17 -46.05 -15.96
CA PRO A 98 -10.70 -45.24 -17.09
C PRO A 98 -11.08 -43.75 -17.03
N ILE A 99 -12.04 -43.37 -16.19
CA ILE A 99 -12.43 -41.99 -15.95
C ILE A 99 -11.37 -41.22 -15.14
N ILE A 100 -10.59 -41.89 -14.29
CA ILE A 100 -9.55 -41.25 -13.46
C ILE A 100 -8.49 -40.62 -14.36
N GLN A 101 -8.03 -41.33 -15.40
CA GLN A 101 -7.07 -40.78 -16.36
C GLN A 101 -7.62 -39.53 -17.05
N LYS A 102 -8.89 -39.53 -17.48
CA LYS A 102 -9.51 -38.36 -18.12
C LYS A 102 -9.59 -37.15 -17.18
N ILE A 103 -9.78 -37.38 -15.87
CA ILE A 103 -9.79 -36.30 -14.88
C ILE A 103 -8.38 -35.74 -14.71
N LEU A 104 -7.36 -36.60 -14.60
CA LEU A 104 -5.96 -36.19 -14.51
C LEU A 104 -5.52 -35.43 -15.76
N ASP A 105 -5.93 -35.85 -16.96
CA ASP A 105 -5.65 -35.14 -18.21
C ASP A 105 -6.19 -33.70 -18.19
N VAL A 106 -7.37 -33.48 -17.61
CA VAL A 106 -7.94 -32.13 -17.42
C VAL A 106 -7.17 -31.35 -16.36
N LEU A 107 -6.79 -31.97 -15.24
CA LEU A 107 -6.04 -31.33 -14.15
C LEU A 107 -4.62 -30.92 -14.56
N TYR A 108 -4.01 -31.68 -15.47
CA TYR A 108 -2.65 -31.45 -15.98
C TYR A 108 -2.63 -30.72 -17.32
N ALA A 109 -3.80 -30.40 -17.88
CA ALA A 109 -3.89 -29.56 -19.06
C ALA A 109 -3.22 -28.21 -18.78
N THR A 110 -2.19 -27.90 -19.54
CA THR A 110 -1.61 -26.56 -19.54
C THR A 110 -2.47 -25.70 -20.47
N GLU A 111 -3.39 -24.92 -19.92
CA GLU A 111 -3.94 -23.80 -20.69
C GLU A 111 -2.79 -22.85 -21.00
N GLY A 112 -2.61 -22.51 -22.28
CA GLY A 112 -1.45 -21.81 -22.79
C GLY A 112 -1.16 -20.50 -22.06
N TYR A 113 -0.33 -20.56 -21.01
CA TYR A 113 0.52 -19.47 -20.56
C TYR A 113 1.67 -19.24 -21.55
N GLU A 114 1.41 -19.39 -22.86
CA GLU A 114 2.20 -18.70 -23.87
C GLU A 114 1.83 -17.24 -23.69
N ASN A 115 2.60 -16.56 -22.84
CA ASN A 115 2.74 -15.13 -22.90
C ASN A 115 3.00 -14.80 -24.37
N ASP A 116 2.01 -14.22 -25.04
CA ASP A 116 2.26 -13.39 -26.21
C ASP A 116 3.08 -12.21 -25.67
N GLU A 117 4.39 -12.45 -25.49
CA GLU A 117 5.37 -11.40 -25.29
C GLU A 117 5.27 -10.55 -26.55
N GLY A 118 4.42 -9.52 -26.46
CA GLY A 118 4.30 -8.46 -27.44
C GLY A 118 5.67 -7.85 -27.64
N GLU A 119 6.35 -8.40 -28.63
CA GLU A 119 7.64 -8.01 -29.16
C GLU A 119 7.63 -6.48 -29.32
N SER A 120 8.31 -5.79 -28.40
CA SER A 120 8.49 -4.35 -28.44
C SER A 120 9.41 -4.03 -29.62
N LYS A 121 8.87 -3.96 -30.83
CA LYS A 121 9.57 -3.38 -31.97
C LYS A 121 9.55 -1.86 -31.82
N GLN A 122 10.55 -1.37 -31.10
CA GLN A 122 11.05 0.00 -31.22
C GLN A 122 11.47 0.22 -32.69
N THR A 123 10.70 1.04 -33.42
CA THR A 123 11.16 1.74 -34.62
C THR A 123 10.81 3.20 -34.49
#